data_AF-A0A7K0FPV1-F1
#
_entry.id   AF-A0A7K0FPV1-F1
#
_cell.length_a   1.000
_cell.length_b   1.000
_cell.length_c   1.000
_cell.angle_alpha   90.00
_cell.angle_beta   90.00
_cell.angle_gamma   90.00
#
_symmetry.space_group_name_H-M   'P 1'
#
loop_
_entity.id
_entity.type
_entity.pdbx_description
1 polymer ?
#
loop_
_entity_poly.entity_id
_entity_poly.type
_entity_poly.pdbx_seq_one_letter_code
_entity_poly.pdbx_strand_id
1 'polypeptide(L)'
;MIKRIAFITGASVLLAACSPKTTNPDILKLEKQEQVLSLTSKVNSLKLDLEKELVKIQELSKQVETVNEDVSKSSKEAKSISDDLSNNPGDTKLSSKADRAAKAAARDAKKARKLNDALNKSNKKVESLQKEIEKTQQELNTLDQKVDFVPTQEAK
;
A
#
# COMPACT_ATOMS: atom_id res chain seq x y z
N MET A 1 5.62 67.94 51.24
CA MET A 1 6.12 66.93 50.28
C MET A 1 5.42 67.22 48.95
N ILE A 2 6.01 67.93 47.98
CA ILE A 2 6.86 67.41 46.89
C ILE A 2 6.24 66.12 46.32
N LYS A 3 5.76 66.02 45.07
CA LYS A 3 6.31 66.51 43.78
C LYS A 3 5.21 66.54 42.70
N ARG A 4 5.30 67.53 41.79
CA ARG A 4 4.62 67.58 40.49
C ARG A 4 5.12 66.45 39.58
N ILE A 5 4.30 65.96 38.65
CA ILE A 5 4.62 65.81 37.21
C ILE A 5 3.32 65.44 36.47
N ALA A 6 3.12 66.13 35.35
CA ALA A 6 1.99 66.08 34.46
C ALA A 6 2.02 64.85 33.51
N PHE A 7 0.98 64.79 32.68
CA PHE A 7 1.06 64.63 31.21
C PHE A 7 0.53 63.32 30.56
N ILE A 8 -0.35 63.55 29.56
CA ILE A 8 -0.59 62.83 28.28
C ILE A 8 -1.49 61.58 28.27
N THR A 9 -2.73 61.81 27.85
CA THR A 9 -3.36 61.25 26.62
C THR A 9 -2.90 59.89 26.09
N GLY A 10 -3.85 58.99 25.79
CA GLY A 10 -3.56 57.88 24.87
C GLY A 10 -4.58 56.76 24.86
N ALA A 11 -5.61 56.91 24.04
CA ALA A 11 -6.44 55.80 23.59
C ALA A 11 -5.57 54.85 22.75
N SER A 12 -5.09 53.75 23.35
CA SER A 12 -4.45 52.67 22.60
C SER A 12 -5.51 51.75 22.01
N VAL A 13 -6.00 52.14 20.82
CA VAL A 13 -6.61 51.22 19.87
C VAL A 13 -5.57 50.15 19.53
N LEU A 14 -5.75 48.94 20.05
CA LEU A 14 -5.04 47.77 19.59
C LEU A 14 -5.53 47.45 18.18
N LEU A 15 -4.90 48.06 17.18
CA LEU A 15 -4.98 47.62 15.81
C LEU A 15 -4.40 46.20 15.76
N ALA A 16 -5.29 45.20 15.75
CA ALA A 16 -5.00 43.89 15.22
C ALA A 16 -4.68 44.06 13.73
N ALA A 17 -3.42 44.37 13.43
CA ALA A 17 -2.91 44.35 12.09
C ALA A 17 -2.91 42.89 11.61
N CYS A 18 -3.97 42.51 10.90
CA CYS A 18 -3.89 41.45 9.90
C CYS A 18 -2.94 41.94 8.80
N SER A 19 -1.63 41.79 9.04
CA SER A 19 -0.64 41.95 7.97
C SER A 19 -0.94 40.88 6.92
N PRO A 20 -1.24 41.24 5.66
CA PRO A 20 -1.32 40.25 4.61
C PRO A 20 0.03 39.55 4.55
N LYS A 21 0.05 38.21 4.54
CA LYS A 21 1.27 37.43 4.32
C LYS A 21 1.91 37.95 3.03
N THR A 22 2.99 38.71 3.16
CA THR A 22 3.82 39.14 2.04
C THR A 22 4.54 37.89 1.53
N THR A 23 3.87 37.10 0.69
CA THR A 23 4.46 35.93 0.07
C THR A 23 5.50 36.41 -0.94
N ASN A 24 6.78 36.31 -0.58
CA ASN A 24 7.87 36.52 -1.51
C ASN A 24 7.76 35.45 -2.62
N PRO A 25 7.73 35.84 -3.91
CA PRO A 25 7.63 34.89 -5.03
C PRO A 25 8.74 33.82 -5.01
N ASP A 26 9.92 34.12 -4.47
CA ASP A 26 11.01 33.15 -4.35
C ASP A 26 10.70 32.04 -3.35
N ILE A 27 10.04 32.36 -2.23
CA ILE A 27 9.64 31.37 -1.22
C ILE A 27 8.55 30.45 -1.79
N LEU A 28 7.58 31.00 -2.52
CA LEU A 28 6.55 30.21 -3.19
C LEU A 28 7.14 29.27 -4.26
N LYS A 29 8.19 29.71 -4.96
CA LYS A 29 8.90 28.87 -5.93
C LYS A 29 9.64 27.73 -5.25
N LEU A 30 10.34 28.01 -4.15
CA LEU A 30 11.03 26.99 -3.36
C LEU A 30 10.06 25.96 -2.76
N GLU A 31 8.93 26.40 -2.20
CA GLU A 31 7.89 25.50 -1.67
C GLU A 31 7.32 24.57 -2.77
N LYS A 32 7.08 25.11 -3.98
CA LYS A 32 6.64 24.29 -5.12
C LYS A 32 7.72 23.29 -5.56
N GLN A 33 8.98 23.70 -5.62
CA GLN A 33 10.10 22.80 -5.95
C GLN A 33 10.25 21.67 -4.92
N GLU A 34 10.11 21.98 -3.64
CA GLU A 34 10.11 20.99 -2.56
C GLU A 34 8.95 19.99 -2.72
N GLN A 35 7.74 20.48 -3.02
CA GLN A 35 6.59 19.61 -3.27
C GLN A 35 6.80 18.70 -4.49
N VAL A 36 7.32 19.21 -5.61
CA VAL A 36 7.64 18.39 -6.80
C VAL A 36 8.67 17.32 -6.45
N LEU A 37 9.72 17.68 -5.71
CA LEU A 37 10.76 16.73 -5.29
C LEU A 37 10.18 15.64 -4.38
N SER A 38 9.34 16.03 -3.42
CA SER A 38 8.68 15.11 -2.49
C SER A 38 7.75 14.13 -3.22
N LEU A 39 6.90 14.62 -4.14
CA LEU A 39 6.02 13.79 -4.96
C LEU A 39 6.82 12.85 -5.88
N THR A 40 7.91 13.34 -6.48
CA THR A 40 8.81 12.51 -7.31
C THR A 40 9.43 11.37 -6.49
N SER A 41 9.93 11.69 -5.29
CA SER A 41 10.49 10.69 -4.38
C SER A 41 9.44 9.65 -3.97
N LYS A 42 8.20 10.10 -3.69
CA LYS A 42 7.07 9.22 -3.40
C LYS A 42 6.74 8.29 -4.57
N VAL A 43 6.68 8.79 -5.80
CA VAL A 43 6.47 7.96 -7.00
C VAL A 43 7.56 6.89 -7.12
N ASN A 44 8.83 7.25 -6.91
CA ASN A 44 9.93 6.30 -6.96
C ASN A 44 9.82 5.23 -5.86
N SER A 45 9.48 5.62 -4.63
CA SER A 45 9.24 4.67 -3.54
C SER A 45 8.10 3.71 -3.86
N LEU A 46 6.97 4.22 -4.37
CA LEU A 46 5.82 3.39 -4.75
C LEU A 46 6.17 2.41 -5.88
N LYS A 47 6.96 2.84 -6.86
CA LYS A 47 7.46 1.95 -7.94
C LYS A 47 8.37 0.86 -7.40
N LEU A 48 9.25 1.18 -6.45
CA LEU A 48 10.10 0.18 -5.79
C LEU A 48 9.26 -0.84 -5.02
N ASP A 49 8.23 -0.39 -4.30
CA ASP A 49 7.35 -1.29 -3.55
C ASP A 49 6.47 -2.13 -4.47
N LEU A 50 6.05 -1.59 -5.63
CA LEU A 50 5.38 -2.34 -6.68
C LEU A 50 6.28 -3.48 -7.20
N GLU A 51 7.53 -3.19 -7.53
CA GLU A 51 8.47 -4.20 -8.02
C GLU A 51 8.72 -5.31 -6.98
N LYS A 52 8.91 -4.94 -5.71
CA LYS A 52 9.03 -5.93 -4.61
C LYS A 52 7.80 -6.82 -4.50
N GLU A 53 6.60 -6.25 -4.62
CA GLU A 53 5.37 -7.02 -4.54
C GLU A 53 5.18 -7.92 -5.78
N LEU A 54 5.60 -7.50 -6.97
CA LEU A 54 5.61 -8.33 -8.18
C LEU A 54 6.55 -9.53 -8.06
N VAL A 55 7.76 -9.33 -7.50
CA VAL A 55 8.69 -10.43 -7.20
C VAL A 55 8.05 -11.43 -6.24
N LYS A 56 7.39 -10.93 -5.19
CA LYS A 56 6.67 -11.76 -4.22
C LYS A 56 5.51 -12.53 -4.86
N ILE A 57 4.78 -11.93 -5.80
CA ILE A 57 3.73 -12.62 -6.59
C ILE A 57 4.31 -13.77 -7.40
N GLN A 58 5.46 -13.58 -8.05
CA GLN A 58 6.11 -14.66 -8.79
C GLN A 58 6.48 -15.84 -7.87
N GLU A 59 6.99 -15.56 -6.68
CA GLU A 59 7.32 -16.60 -5.70
C GLU A 59 6.06 -17.31 -5.19
N LEU A 60 5.04 -16.54 -4.79
CA LEU A 60 3.76 -17.10 -4.33
C LEU A 60 3.07 -17.92 -5.42
N SER A 61 3.15 -17.51 -6.68
CA SER A 61 2.53 -18.23 -7.80
C SER A 61 3.16 -19.61 -7.98
N LYS A 62 4.49 -19.72 -7.90
CA LYS A 62 5.19 -21.01 -7.93
C LYS A 62 4.79 -21.90 -6.75
N GLN A 63 4.73 -21.33 -5.55
CA GLN A 63 4.29 -22.08 -4.36
C GLN A 63 2.84 -22.56 -4.47
N VAL A 64 1.95 -21.73 -5.03
CA VAL A 64 0.54 -22.08 -5.30
C VAL A 64 0.45 -23.22 -6.31
N GLU A 65 1.25 -23.22 -7.37
CA GLU A 65 1.28 -24.31 -8.34
C GLU A 65 1.69 -25.63 -7.67
N THR A 66 2.83 -25.64 -6.95
CA THR A 66 3.31 -26.82 -6.24
C THR A 66 2.29 -27.36 -5.23
N VAL A 67 1.70 -26.49 -4.40
CA VAL A 67 0.75 -26.94 -3.37
C VAL A 67 -0.57 -27.43 -3.99
N ASN A 68 -0.99 -26.87 -5.13
CA ASN A 68 -2.18 -27.35 -5.83
C ASN A 68 -1.96 -28.74 -6.44
N GLU A 69 -0.74 -29.05 -6.93
CA GLU A 69 -0.37 -30.40 -7.32
C GLU A 69 -0.41 -31.38 -6.15
N ASP A 70 0.13 -30.99 -5.00
CA ASP A 70 0.12 -31.81 -3.79
C ASP A 70 -1.30 -32.09 -3.29
N VAL A 71 -2.19 -31.09 -3.36
CA VAL A 71 -3.62 -31.27 -3.09
C VAL A 71 -4.24 -32.25 -4.07
N SER A 72 -3.93 -32.15 -5.36
CA SER A 72 -4.45 -33.09 -6.38
C SER A 72 -3.99 -34.52 -6.09
N LYS A 73 -2.71 -34.72 -5.75
CA LYS A 73 -2.14 -36.03 -5.40
C LYS A 73 -2.78 -36.60 -4.14
N SER A 74 -2.76 -35.85 -3.04
CA SER A 74 -3.32 -36.30 -1.75
C SER A 74 -4.83 -36.55 -1.81
N SER A 75 -5.58 -35.74 -2.58
CA SER A 75 -7.02 -35.95 -2.78
C SER A 75 -7.31 -37.22 -3.59
N LYS A 76 -6.51 -37.50 -4.63
CA LYS A 76 -6.63 -38.75 -5.40
C LYS A 76 -6.29 -39.97 -4.56
N GLU A 77 -5.23 -39.89 -3.74
CA GLU A 77 -4.87 -40.97 -2.82
C GLU A 77 -5.96 -41.21 -1.77
N ALA A 78 -6.45 -40.16 -1.13
CA ALA A 78 -7.52 -40.26 -0.15
C ALA A 78 -8.79 -40.87 -0.76
N LYS A 79 -9.14 -40.47 -2.00
CA LYS A 79 -10.26 -41.06 -2.74
C LYS A 79 -10.03 -42.55 -3.03
N SER A 80 -8.88 -42.92 -3.57
CA SER A 80 -8.56 -44.33 -3.86
C SER A 80 -8.66 -45.21 -2.61
N ILE A 81 -8.09 -44.77 -1.49
CA ILE A 81 -8.13 -45.55 -0.23
C ILE A 81 -9.56 -45.60 0.33
N SER A 82 -10.35 -44.53 0.16
CA SER A 82 -11.76 -44.52 0.52
C SER A 82 -12.57 -45.51 -0.32
N ASP A 83 -12.31 -45.58 -1.62
CA ASP A 83 -12.97 -46.52 -2.53
C ASP A 83 -12.58 -47.97 -2.16
N ASP A 84 -11.30 -48.24 -1.86
CA ASP A 84 -10.83 -49.55 -1.38
C ASP A 84 -11.51 -49.97 -0.08
N LEU A 85 -11.65 -49.05 0.88
CA LEU A 85 -12.36 -49.30 2.13
C LEU A 85 -13.86 -49.55 1.91
N SER A 86 -14.48 -48.83 0.98
CA SER A 86 -15.89 -49.05 0.62
C SER A 86 -16.11 -50.45 0.03
N ASN A 87 -15.14 -50.97 -0.71
CA ASN A 87 -15.17 -52.33 -1.26
C ASN A 87 -14.82 -53.41 -0.23
N ASN A 88 -14.16 -53.04 0.86
CA ASN A 88 -13.72 -53.97 1.93
C ASN A 88 -14.21 -53.46 3.31
N PRO A 89 -15.53 -53.41 3.54
CA PRO A 89 -16.08 -52.89 4.78
C PRO A 89 -15.63 -53.76 5.96
N GLY A 90 -15.20 -53.11 7.05
CA GLY A 90 -14.71 -53.78 8.26
C GLY A 90 -13.20 -54.01 8.32
N ASP A 91 -12.45 -53.70 7.26
CA ASP A 91 -10.98 -53.70 7.33
C ASP A 91 -10.49 -52.51 8.18
N THR A 92 -10.06 -52.82 9.41
CA THR A 92 -9.59 -51.84 10.39
C THR A 92 -8.28 -51.16 9.99
N LYS A 93 -7.42 -51.83 9.20
CA LYS A 93 -6.17 -51.26 8.69
C LYS A 93 -6.46 -50.26 7.58
N LEU A 94 -7.33 -50.60 6.65
CA LEU A 94 -7.79 -49.68 5.60
C LEU A 94 -8.53 -48.48 6.19
N SER A 95 -9.36 -48.69 7.22
CA SER A 95 -10.03 -47.60 7.93
C SER A 95 -9.04 -46.59 8.53
N SER A 96 -8.01 -47.09 9.23
CA SER A 96 -6.95 -46.24 9.78
C SER A 96 -6.15 -45.50 8.69
N LYS A 97 -5.89 -46.18 7.56
CA LYS A 97 -5.20 -45.58 6.41
C LYS A 97 -6.04 -44.46 5.77
N ALA A 98 -7.35 -44.69 5.60
CA ALA A 98 -8.30 -43.72 5.05
C ALA A 98 -8.36 -42.45 5.91
N ASP A 99 -8.45 -42.59 7.24
CA ASP A 99 -8.45 -41.45 8.17
C ASP A 99 -7.15 -40.62 8.04
N ARG A 100 -6.00 -41.29 7.96
CA ARG A 100 -4.70 -40.60 7.77
C ARG A 100 -4.62 -39.87 6.44
N ALA A 101 -5.05 -40.51 5.35
CA ALA A 101 -5.05 -39.92 4.02
C ALA A 101 -6.00 -38.71 3.94
N ALA A 102 -7.20 -38.81 4.51
CA ALA A 102 -8.15 -37.70 4.58
C ALA A 102 -7.58 -36.53 5.40
N LYS A 103 -6.91 -36.79 6.53
CA LYS A 103 -6.24 -35.76 7.32
C LYS A 103 -5.09 -35.10 6.57
N ALA A 104 -4.31 -35.86 5.80
CA ALA A 104 -3.25 -35.31 4.96
C ALA A 104 -3.83 -34.39 3.87
N ALA A 105 -4.80 -34.87 3.11
CA ALA A 105 -5.49 -34.09 2.07
C ALA A 105 -6.11 -32.80 2.63
N ALA A 106 -6.75 -32.87 3.81
CA ALA A 106 -7.31 -31.69 4.48
C ALA A 106 -6.22 -30.67 4.90
N ARG A 107 -5.05 -31.13 5.35
CA ARG A 107 -3.92 -30.25 5.69
C ARG A 107 -3.37 -29.57 4.45
N ASP A 108 -3.20 -30.31 3.35
CA ASP A 108 -2.67 -29.75 2.11
C ASP A 108 -3.66 -28.77 1.48
N ALA A 109 -4.97 -29.08 1.49
CA ALA A 109 -6.01 -28.14 1.06
C ALA A 109 -5.99 -26.85 1.89
N LYS A 110 -5.75 -26.93 3.20
CA LYS A 110 -5.62 -25.76 4.08
C LYS A 110 -4.38 -24.93 3.75
N LYS A 111 -3.25 -25.56 3.43
CA LYS A 111 -2.03 -24.86 2.98
C LYS A 111 -2.28 -24.16 1.64
N ALA A 112 -2.87 -24.87 0.68
CA ALA A 112 -3.21 -24.32 -0.62
C ALA A 112 -4.11 -23.10 -0.49
N ARG A 113 -5.16 -23.17 0.33
CA ARG A 113 -6.03 -22.03 0.59
C ARG A 113 -5.26 -20.81 1.12
N LYS A 114 -4.39 -21.01 2.11
CA LYS A 114 -3.59 -19.92 2.68
C LYS A 114 -2.67 -19.26 1.65
N LEU A 115 -2.03 -20.05 0.80
CA LEU A 115 -1.13 -19.54 -0.24
C LEU A 115 -1.91 -18.81 -1.33
N ASN A 116 -3.05 -19.34 -1.77
CA ASN A 116 -3.94 -18.65 -2.71
C ASN A 116 -4.48 -17.34 -2.12
N ASP A 117 -4.86 -17.32 -0.83
CA ASP A 117 -5.29 -16.11 -0.13
C ASP A 117 -4.15 -15.07 -0.05
N ALA A 118 -2.91 -15.51 0.19
CA ALA A 118 -1.74 -14.63 0.20
C ALA A 118 -1.45 -14.05 -1.19
N LEU A 119 -1.52 -14.86 -2.25
CA LEU A 119 -1.36 -14.43 -3.64
C LEU A 119 -2.44 -13.38 -4.01
N ASN A 120 -3.70 -13.64 -3.67
CA ASN A 120 -4.80 -12.70 -3.91
C ASN A 120 -4.58 -11.36 -3.18
N LYS A 121 -4.14 -11.39 -1.92
CA LYS A 121 -3.81 -10.15 -1.17
C LYS A 121 -2.67 -9.38 -1.83
N SER A 122 -1.66 -10.09 -2.34
CA SER A 122 -0.53 -9.50 -3.04
C SER A 122 -0.96 -8.82 -4.35
N ASN A 123 -1.81 -9.49 -5.15
CA ASN A 123 -2.41 -8.92 -6.37
C ASN A 123 -3.22 -7.65 -6.06
N LYS A 124 -4.05 -7.65 -5.01
CA LYS A 124 -4.79 -6.44 -4.58
C LYS A 124 -3.86 -5.30 -4.17
N LYS A 125 -2.71 -5.61 -3.55
CA LYS A 125 -1.73 -4.60 -3.18
C LYS A 125 -1.06 -4.00 -4.42
N VAL A 126 -0.77 -4.80 -5.45
CA VAL A 126 -0.30 -4.30 -6.75
C VAL A 126 -1.31 -3.32 -7.34
N GLU A 127 -2.61 -3.67 -7.38
CA GLU A 127 -3.65 -2.76 -7.88
C GLU A 127 -3.71 -1.44 -7.09
N SER A 128 -3.56 -1.50 -5.75
CA SER A 128 -3.53 -0.31 -4.90
C SER A 128 -2.31 0.57 -5.20
N LEU A 129 -1.13 -0.04 -5.31
CA LEU A 129 0.11 0.67 -5.63
C LEU A 129 0.05 1.34 -7.00
N GLN A 130 -0.49 0.66 -8.01
CA GLN A 130 -0.71 1.23 -9.34
C GLN A 130 -1.61 2.46 -9.29
N LYS A 131 -2.74 2.38 -8.57
CA LYS A 131 -3.66 3.53 -8.37
C LYS A 131 -2.99 4.70 -7.64
N GLU A 132 -2.19 4.40 -6.62
CA GLU A 132 -1.46 5.43 -5.87
C GLU A 132 -0.37 6.11 -6.70
N ILE A 133 0.33 5.35 -7.55
CA ILE A 133 1.30 5.88 -8.51
C ILE A 133 0.59 6.80 -9.50
N GLU A 134 -0.51 6.35 -10.10
CA GLU A 134 -1.30 7.17 -11.05
C GLU A 134 -1.78 8.47 -10.41
N LYS A 135 -2.35 8.40 -9.20
CA LYS A 135 -2.81 9.59 -8.47
C LYS A 135 -1.66 10.55 -8.17
N THR A 136 -0.54 10.04 -7.66
CA THR A 136 0.64 10.87 -7.33
C THR A 136 1.23 11.50 -8.60
N GLN A 137 1.23 10.78 -9.72
CA GLN A 137 1.69 11.31 -11.01
C GLN A 137 0.74 12.40 -11.55
N GLN A 138 -0.57 12.25 -11.38
CA GLN A 138 -1.54 13.30 -11.73
C GLN A 138 -1.35 14.56 -10.88
N GLU A 139 -1.10 14.41 -9.58
CA GLU A 139 -0.77 15.53 -8.68
C GLU A 139 0.51 16.25 -9.14
N LEU A 140 1.54 15.48 -9.49
CA LEU A 140 2.81 16.01 -10.01
C LEU A 140 2.59 16.79 -11.33
N ASN A 141 1.87 16.22 -12.29
CA ASN A 141 1.56 16.88 -13.56
C ASN A 141 0.76 18.18 -13.37
N THR A 142 -0.17 18.20 -12.41
CA THR A 142 -0.95 19.40 -12.07
C THR A 142 -0.07 20.48 -11.43
N LEU A 143 0.94 20.07 -10.65
CA LEU A 143 1.87 20.99 -10.02
C LEU A 143 2.83 21.58 -11.05
N ASP A 144 3.32 20.76 -11.99
CA ASP A 144 4.25 21.16 -13.07
C ASP A 144 3.60 22.18 -14.01
N GLN A 145 2.34 21.96 -14.42
CA GLN A 145 1.56 22.93 -15.21
C GLN A 145 1.34 24.28 -14.49
N LYS A 146 1.38 24.31 -13.16
CA LYS A 146 1.27 25.54 -12.35
C LYS A 146 2.62 26.20 -12.06
N VAL A 147 3.73 25.59 -12.45
CA VAL A 147 5.08 26.18 -12.36
C VAL A 147 5.37 27.03 -13.60
N ASP A 148 4.88 26.64 -14.77
CA ASP A 148 5.01 27.42 -16.02
C ASP A 148 4.18 28.73 -16.05
N PHE A 149 3.28 28.96 -15.07
CA PHE A 149 2.37 30.10 -15.04
C PHE A 149 2.75 31.21 -14.04
N VAL A 150 4.03 31.33 -13.64
CA VAL A 150 4.49 32.53 -12.93
C VAL A 150 5.21 33.42 -13.94
N PRO A 151 4.54 34.46 -14.49
CA PRO A 151 5.22 35.41 -15.36
C PRO A 151 6.26 36.13 -14.51
N THR A 152 7.53 35.88 -14.79
CA THR A 152 8.64 36.71 -14.34
C THR A 152 8.35 38.11 -14.86
N GLN A 153 7.86 39.01 -14.02
CA GLN A 153 7.79 40.41 -14.39
C GLN A 153 9.23 40.92 -14.44
N GLU A 154 9.70 41.14 -15.66
CA GLU A 154 10.93 41.88 -15.94
C GLU A 154 10.81 43.27 -15.29
N ALA A 155 11.59 43.49 -14.23
CA ALA A 155 11.81 44.83 -13.71
C ALA A 155 12.67 45.60 -14.73
N LYS A 156 12.06 46.60 -15.36
CA LYS A 156 12.73 47.60 -16.21
C LYS A 156 13.68 48.48 -15.40
#